data_AF-A0A847CKK2-F1
#
_entry.id   AF-A0A847CKK2-F1
#
_cell.length_a   1.000
_cell.length_b   1.000
_cell.length_c   1.000
_cell.angle_alpha   90.00
_cell.angle_beta   90.00
_cell.angle_gamma   90.00
#
_symmetry.space_group_name_H-M   'P 1'
#
loop_
_entity.id
_entity.type
_entity.pdbx_description
1 polymer ?
#
loop_
_entity_poly.entity_id
_entity_poly.type
_entity_poly.pdbx_seq_one_letter_code
_entity_poly.pdbx_strand_id
1 'polypeptide(L)'
;MIKKNSLWIVSGILFLLVFNVIFFLLNLNLKDNSIRLLYIAIHFSCIMFIFTPFFVNDTELMYGFRATLSMIFFVYFIFSIFLNILLFVLKTEFKIQLIWNILLIGLYFLLLFINIIFNFKTEESVAKQNREIDYIRYTTNKLNLLLNIKKEKYIQKKIERLYDLINSSSTSTNDNANKYELIIIDQIIALETYIQEDNFLDADSIILEIEKNIEIRNSLTKEVY
;
A
#
# COMPACT_ATOMS: atom_id res chain seq x y z
N MET A 1 7.40 1.39 -13.79
CA MET A 1 7.41 2.50 -12.81
C MET A 1 7.96 3.81 -13.37
N ILE A 2 9.18 3.88 -13.92
CA ILE A 2 9.82 5.14 -14.38
C ILE A 2 9.01 5.91 -15.45
N LYS A 3 8.43 5.20 -16.43
CA LYS A 3 7.66 5.83 -17.54
C LYS A 3 6.40 6.59 -17.09
N LYS A 4 5.67 6.10 -16.09
CA LYS A 4 4.37 6.69 -15.68
C LYS A 4 4.55 7.92 -14.76
N ASN A 5 5.53 7.86 -13.85
CA ASN A 5 5.90 9.03 -13.03
C ASN A 5 6.55 10.13 -13.89
N SER A 6 7.28 9.75 -14.96
CA SER A 6 7.84 10.70 -15.93
C SER A 6 6.75 11.50 -16.66
N LEU A 7 5.66 10.87 -17.13
CA LEU A 7 4.58 11.58 -17.83
C LEU A 7 3.88 12.62 -16.93
N TRP A 8 3.71 12.31 -15.64
CA TRP A 8 3.10 13.24 -14.68
C TRP A 8 3.94 14.49 -14.48
N ILE A 9 5.25 14.30 -14.24
CA ILE A 9 6.21 15.39 -14.08
C ILE A 9 6.29 16.22 -15.36
N VAL A 10 6.36 15.56 -16.53
CA VAL A 10 6.39 16.23 -17.84
C VAL A 10 5.14 17.08 -18.05
N SER A 11 3.96 16.58 -17.68
CA SER A 11 2.70 17.35 -17.77
C SER A 11 2.74 18.62 -16.92
N GLY A 12 3.21 18.52 -15.67
CA GLY A 12 3.34 19.68 -14.78
C GLY A 12 4.34 20.72 -15.29
N ILE A 13 5.49 20.27 -15.81
CA ILE A 13 6.51 21.16 -16.41
C ILE A 13 5.97 21.84 -17.67
N LEU A 14 5.30 21.10 -18.54
CA LEU A 14 4.70 21.64 -19.76
C LEU A 14 3.65 22.71 -19.43
N PHE A 15 2.80 22.45 -18.44
CA PHE A 15 1.83 23.43 -17.96
C PHE A 15 2.50 24.70 -17.45
N LEU A 16 3.55 24.58 -16.63
CA LEU A 16 4.31 25.74 -16.14
C LEU A 16 4.91 26.58 -17.29
N LEU A 17 5.42 25.93 -18.32
CA LEU A 17 5.98 26.59 -19.49
C LEU A 17 4.88 27.37 -20.23
N VAL A 18 3.77 26.71 -20.58
CA VAL A 18 2.62 27.33 -21.25
C VAL A 18 2.05 28.48 -20.43
N PHE A 19 1.87 28.29 -19.12
CA PHE A 19 1.38 29.31 -18.22
C PHE A 19 2.28 30.55 -18.20
N ASN A 20 3.61 30.36 -18.07
CA ASN A 20 4.55 31.48 -18.09
C ASN A 20 4.50 32.25 -19.43
N VAL A 21 4.45 31.54 -20.56
CA VAL A 21 4.31 32.18 -21.88
C VAL A 21 3.04 33.04 -21.95
N ILE A 22 1.88 32.50 -21.55
CA ILE A 22 0.61 33.24 -21.53
C ILE A 22 0.71 34.45 -20.58
N PHE A 23 1.27 34.26 -19.38
CA PHE A 23 1.39 35.29 -18.36
C PHE A 23 2.21 36.49 -18.86
N PHE A 24 3.36 36.24 -19.49
CA PHE A 24 4.21 37.30 -20.05
C PHE A 24 3.62 37.93 -21.32
N LEU A 25 2.90 37.17 -22.16
CA LEU A 25 2.20 37.71 -23.33
C LEU A 25 1.08 38.69 -22.93
N LEU A 26 0.40 38.44 -21.81
CA LEU A 26 -0.62 39.33 -21.26
C LEU A 26 -0.03 40.60 -20.61
N ASN A 27 1.31 40.72 -20.55
CA ASN A 27 2.04 41.85 -20.00
C ASN A 27 1.56 42.25 -18.59
N LEU A 28 1.25 41.25 -17.76
CA LEU A 28 0.73 41.46 -16.41
C LEU A 28 1.83 42.02 -15.49
N ASN A 29 1.51 43.11 -14.80
CA ASN A 29 2.49 43.80 -13.96
C ASN A 29 2.66 43.10 -12.60
N LEU A 30 3.77 42.39 -12.44
CA LEU A 30 4.13 41.70 -11.19
C LEU A 30 4.36 42.64 -9.99
N LYS A 31 4.40 43.97 -10.18
CA LYS A 31 4.40 44.93 -9.07
C LYS A 31 3.05 45.00 -8.35
N ASP A 32 1.96 44.59 -9.01
CA ASP A 32 0.65 44.46 -8.36
C ASP A 32 0.65 43.24 -7.43
N ASN A 33 0.26 43.47 -6.17
CA ASN A 33 0.20 42.43 -5.15
C ASN A 33 -0.77 41.30 -5.51
N SER A 34 -1.92 41.60 -6.13
CA SER A 34 -2.93 40.59 -6.49
C SER A 34 -2.44 39.71 -7.65
N ILE A 35 -1.79 40.32 -8.65
CA ILE A 35 -1.20 39.60 -9.79
C ILE A 35 -0.03 38.72 -9.32
N ARG A 36 0.81 39.23 -8.42
CA ARG A 36 1.90 38.46 -7.83
C ARG A 36 1.39 37.27 -7.01
N LEU A 37 0.33 37.46 -6.24
CA LEU A 37 -0.29 36.38 -5.46
C LEU A 37 -0.88 35.30 -6.37
N LEU A 38 -1.60 35.70 -7.42
CA LEU A 38 -2.09 34.79 -8.48
C LEU A 38 -0.94 33.94 -9.04
N TYR A 39 0.16 34.60 -9.43
CA TYR A 39 1.32 33.93 -10.00
C TYR A 39 1.91 32.90 -9.03
N ILE A 40 2.15 33.28 -7.77
CA ILE A 40 2.70 32.40 -6.74
C ILE A 40 1.76 31.24 -6.45
N ALA A 41 0.45 31.49 -6.30
CA ALA A 41 -0.53 30.46 -5.96
C ALA A 41 -0.63 29.37 -7.04
N ILE A 42 -0.66 29.77 -8.31
CA ILE A 42 -0.67 28.82 -9.44
C ILE A 42 0.65 28.04 -9.51
N HIS A 43 1.79 28.71 -9.33
CA HIS A 43 3.08 28.00 -9.32
C HIS A 43 3.17 27.01 -8.17
N PHE A 44 2.71 27.39 -6.98
CA PHE A 44 2.69 26.49 -5.82
C PHE A 44 1.82 25.26 -6.08
N SER A 45 0.64 25.41 -6.69
CA SER A 45 -0.19 24.26 -7.02
C SER A 45 0.44 23.36 -8.09
N CYS A 46 1.11 23.93 -9.10
CA CYS A 46 1.89 23.17 -10.08
C CYS A 46 3.01 22.37 -9.42
N ILE A 47 3.76 23.00 -8.52
CA ILE A 47 4.86 22.35 -7.79
C ILE A 47 4.29 21.18 -6.99
N MET A 48 3.24 21.39 -6.21
CA MET A 48 2.60 20.29 -5.46
C MET A 48 2.14 19.16 -6.37
N PHE A 49 1.58 19.48 -7.53
CA PHE A 49 1.20 18.49 -8.54
C PHE A 49 2.40 17.71 -9.11
N ILE A 50 3.53 18.37 -9.36
CA ILE A 50 4.77 17.71 -9.80
C ILE A 50 5.34 16.80 -8.71
N PHE A 51 5.18 17.18 -7.44
CA PHE A 51 5.66 16.42 -6.30
C PHE A 51 4.76 15.22 -5.91
N THR A 52 3.57 15.09 -6.47
CA THR A 52 2.65 13.96 -6.24
C THR A 52 3.32 12.57 -6.21
N PRO A 53 4.15 12.16 -7.18
CA PRO A 53 4.78 10.84 -7.16
C PRO A 53 5.71 10.58 -5.97
N PHE A 54 6.19 11.61 -5.27
CA PHE A 54 7.01 11.43 -4.06
C PHE A 54 6.17 11.09 -2.82
N PHE A 55 4.88 11.43 -2.83
CA PHE A 55 3.96 11.16 -1.71
C PHE A 55 3.16 9.87 -1.90
N VAL A 56 3.13 9.33 -3.12
CA VAL A 56 2.37 8.13 -3.47
C VAL A 56 3.33 6.96 -3.52
N ASN A 57 3.39 6.15 -2.46
CA ASN A 57 4.23 4.95 -2.40
C ASN A 57 3.82 3.92 -3.48
N ASP A 58 4.82 3.23 -4.02
CA ASP A 58 4.73 2.30 -5.15
C ASP A 58 4.54 0.83 -4.72
N THR A 59 3.88 0.57 -3.58
CA THR A 59 3.59 -0.82 -3.16
C THR A 59 2.40 -1.37 -3.96
N GLU A 60 2.61 -2.46 -4.70
CA GLU A 60 1.63 -3.06 -5.64
C GLU A 60 0.28 -3.45 -4.98
N LEU A 61 0.25 -3.55 -3.66
CA LEU A 61 -0.94 -3.90 -2.88
C LEU A 61 -1.97 -2.76 -2.76
N MET A 62 -1.65 -1.54 -3.24
CA MET A 62 -2.37 -0.32 -2.87
C MET A 62 -2.88 0.52 -4.05
N TYR A 63 -3.29 -0.12 -5.15
CA TYR A 63 -3.81 0.57 -6.35
C TYR A 63 -4.97 1.55 -6.07
N GLY A 64 -5.89 1.21 -5.15
CA GLY A 64 -6.99 2.09 -4.75
C GLY A 64 -6.52 3.33 -3.99
N PHE A 65 -5.57 3.17 -3.07
CA PHE A 65 -5.05 4.26 -2.23
C PHE A 65 -4.22 5.26 -3.04
N ARG A 66 -3.47 4.76 -4.02
CA ARG A 66 -2.74 5.56 -5.00
C ARG A 66 -3.65 6.48 -5.80
N ALA A 67 -4.81 5.97 -6.23
CA ALA A 67 -5.78 6.75 -6.99
C ALA A 67 -6.32 7.92 -6.16
N THR A 68 -6.70 7.66 -4.90
CA THR A 68 -7.24 8.69 -4.00
C THR A 68 -6.24 9.80 -3.72
N LEU A 69 -4.99 9.47 -3.35
CA LEU A 69 -3.98 10.49 -3.04
C LEU A 69 -3.63 11.32 -4.28
N SER A 70 -3.44 10.67 -5.44
CA SER A 70 -3.19 11.36 -6.71
C SER A 70 -4.36 12.28 -7.10
N MET A 71 -5.59 11.89 -6.81
CA MET A 71 -6.79 12.68 -7.07
C MET A 71 -6.83 13.94 -6.20
N ILE A 72 -6.39 13.88 -4.94
CA ILE A 72 -6.32 15.07 -4.06
C ILE A 72 -5.37 16.12 -4.64
N PHE A 73 -4.17 15.70 -5.06
CA PHE A 73 -3.22 16.60 -5.72
C PHE A 73 -3.79 17.20 -7.01
N PHE A 74 -4.43 16.38 -7.85
CA PHE A 74 -5.03 16.83 -9.11
C PHE A 74 -6.20 17.80 -8.89
N VAL A 75 -7.13 17.49 -7.98
CA VAL A 75 -8.27 18.35 -7.66
C VAL A 75 -7.79 19.69 -7.09
N TYR A 76 -6.81 19.66 -6.18
CA TYR A 76 -6.22 20.89 -5.65
C TYR A 76 -5.58 21.74 -6.76
N PHE A 77 -4.81 21.12 -7.65
CA PHE A 77 -4.18 21.80 -8.79
C PHE A 77 -5.21 22.51 -9.68
N ILE A 78 -6.22 21.76 -10.14
CA ILE A 78 -7.27 22.29 -11.01
C ILE A 78 -8.07 23.38 -10.30
N PHE A 79 -8.52 23.13 -9.07
CA PHE A 79 -9.34 24.07 -8.33
C PHE A 79 -8.56 25.36 -8.00
N SER A 80 -7.27 25.26 -7.66
CA SER A 80 -6.40 26.41 -7.41
C SER A 80 -6.27 27.30 -8.65
N ILE A 81 -6.11 26.71 -9.84
CA ILE A 81 -6.08 27.45 -11.11
C ILE A 81 -7.41 28.19 -11.34
N PHE A 82 -8.53 27.46 -11.29
CA PHE A 82 -9.84 28.05 -11.53
C PHE A 82 -10.18 29.17 -10.55
N LEU A 83 -9.96 28.93 -9.25
CA LEU A 83 -10.21 29.91 -8.20
C LEU A 83 -9.38 31.18 -8.41
N ASN A 84 -8.08 31.04 -8.67
CA ASN A 84 -7.21 32.21 -8.80
C ASN A 84 -7.47 32.99 -10.10
N ILE A 85 -7.78 32.31 -11.21
CA ILE A 85 -8.22 32.98 -12.45
C ILE A 85 -9.55 33.72 -12.21
N LEU A 86 -10.50 33.10 -11.51
CA LEU A 86 -11.78 33.72 -11.18
C LEU A 86 -11.60 34.98 -10.33
N LEU A 87 -10.81 34.90 -9.26
CA LEU A 87 -10.52 36.05 -8.38
C LEU A 87 -9.83 37.18 -9.13
N PHE A 88 -8.95 36.85 -10.09
CA PHE A 88 -8.31 37.81 -10.97
C PHE A 88 -9.31 38.51 -11.92
N VAL A 89 -10.17 37.74 -12.61
CA VAL A 89 -11.19 38.30 -13.52
C VAL A 89 -12.17 39.20 -12.78
N LEU A 90 -12.56 38.81 -11.55
CA LEU A 90 -13.41 39.61 -10.68
C LEU A 90 -12.71 40.84 -10.08
N LYS A 91 -11.41 41.03 -10.35
CA LYS A 91 -10.57 42.10 -9.79
C LYS A 91 -10.71 42.18 -8.26
N THR A 92 -10.70 41.02 -7.62
CA THR A 92 -10.90 40.91 -6.18
C THR A 92 -9.73 41.59 -5.44
N GLU A 93 -10.03 42.20 -4.30
CA GLU A 93 -9.00 42.81 -3.45
C GLU A 93 -7.97 41.76 -2.98
N PHE A 94 -6.71 42.20 -2.89
CA PHE A 94 -5.59 41.34 -2.47
C PHE A 94 -5.87 40.58 -1.16
N LYS A 95 -6.45 41.25 -0.16
CA LYS A 95 -6.74 40.63 1.15
C LYS A 95 -7.71 39.46 1.02
N ILE A 96 -8.76 39.62 0.22
CA ILE A 96 -9.78 38.58 0.00
C ILE A 96 -9.16 37.42 -0.77
N GLN A 97 -8.35 37.71 -1.81
CA GLN A 97 -7.64 36.69 -2.57
C GLN A 97 -6.67 35.89 -1.68
N LEU A 98 -5.98 36.55 -0.75
CA LEU A 98 -5.06 35.92 0.19
C LEU A 98 -5.81 34.98 1.15
N ILE A 99 -6.93 35.41 1.71
CA ILE A 99 -7.75 34.60 2.62
C ILE A 99 -8.19 33.30 1.92
N TRP A 100 -8.71 33.40 0.69
CA TRP A 100 -9.14 32.23 -0.07
C TRP A 100 -8.00 31.25 -0.38
N ASN A 101 -6.82 31.76 -0.72
CA ASN A 101 -5.65 30.90 -0.96
C ASN A 101 -5.18 30.20 0.33
N ILE A 102 -5.16 30.90 1.47
CA ILE A 102 -4.80 30.31 2.75
C ILE A 102 -5.81 29.21 3.15
N LEU A 103 -7.11 29.49 3.01
CA LEU A 103 -8.16 28.49 3.30
C LEU A 103 -8.03 27.26 2.39
N LEU A 104 -7.80 27.47 1.10
CA LEU A 104 -7.64 26.38 0.15
C LEU A 104 -6.41 25.51 0.47
N ILE A 105 -5.27 26.13 0.79
CA ILE A 105 -4.05 25.42 1.19
C ILE A 105 -4.28 24.65 2.48
N GLY A 106 -4.93 25.26 3.48
CA GLY A 106 -5.25 24.61 4.75
C GLY A 106 -6.14 23.38 4.57
N LEU A 107 -7.22 23.51 3.78
CA LEU A 107 -8.11 22.39 3.46
C LEU A 107 -7.38 21.28 2.69
N TYR A 108 -6.54 21.65 1.72
CA TYR A 108 -5.74 20.71 0.97
C TYR A 108 -4.81 19.87 1.88
N PHE A 109 -4.05 20.53 2.76
CA PHE A 109 -3.17 19.81 3.68
C PHE A 109 -3.95 18.96 4.68
N LEU A 110 -5.08 19.45 5.19
CA LEU A 110 -5.95 18.67 6.07
C LEU A 110 -6.40 17.37 5.40
N LEU A 111 -6.91 17.44 4.16
CA LEU A 111 -7.33 16.26 3.40
C LEU A 111 -6.16 15.32 3.10
N LEU A 112 -5.00 15.87 2.78
CA LEU A 112 -3.79 15.11 2.50
C LEU A 112 -3.30 14.35 3.74
N PHE A 113 -3.23 15.00 4.91
CA PHE A 113 -2.83 14.35 6.16
C PHE A 113 -3.82 13.28 6.62
N ILE A 114 -5.12 13.55 6.53
CA ILE A 114 -6.16 12.55 6.83
C ILE A 114 -5.93 11.31 5.97
N ASN A 115 -5.78 11.48 4.66
CA ASN A 115 -5.57 10.35 3.76
C ASN A 115 -4.28 9.60 4.09
N ILE A 116 -3.17 10.29 4.35
CA ILE A 116 -1.92 9.65 4.74
C ILE A 116 -2.08 8.82 6.03
N ILE A 117 -2.72 9.36 7.07
CA ILE A 117 -2.94 8.65 8.35
C ILE A 117 -3.82 7.41 8.15
N PHE A 118 -4.92 7.54 7.41
CA PHE A 118 -5.78 6.40 7.12
C PHE A 118 -5.06 5.36 6.27
N ASN A 119 -4.26 5.78 5.28
CA ASN A 119 -3.47 4.89 4.45
C ASN A 119 -2.47 4.09 5.28
N PHE A 120 -1.76 4.71 6.23
CA PHE A 120 -0.84 3.96 7.11
C PHE A 120 -1.53 2.86 7.90
N LYS A 121 -2.70 3.17 8.50
CA LYS A 121 -3.48 2.18 9.25
C LYS A 121 -3.97 1.03 8.36
N THR A 122 -4.41 1.34 7.15
CA THR A 122 -4.89 0.31 6.22
C THR A 122 -3.75 -0.50 5.62
N GLU A 123 -2.58 0.09 5.40
CA GLU A 123 -1.38 -0.63 4.97
C GLU A 123 -0.94 -1.64 6.02
N GLU A 124 -0.94 -1.25 7.29
CA GLU A 124 -0.65 -2.16 8.39
C GLU A 124 -1.68 -3.30 8.48
N SER A 125 -2.97 -3.00 8.35
CA SER A 125 -4.02 -4.03 8.40
C SER A 125 -3.97 -4.99 7.21
N VAL A 126 -3.74 -4.48 6.00
CA VAL A 126 -3.60 -5.31 4.78
C VAL A 126 -2.32 -6.14 4.85
N ALA A 127 -1.20 -5.57 5.32
CA ALA A 127 0.04 -6.31 5.51
C ALA A 127 -0.11 -7.41 6.57
N LYS A 128 -0.89 -7.15 7.64
CA LYS A 128 -1.24 -8.17 8.63
C LYS A 128 -2.10 -9.28 8.00
N GLN A 129 -3.15 -8.92 7.29
CA GLN A 129 -4.04 -9.88 6.62
C GLN A 129 -3.31 -10.71 5.55
N ASN A 130 -2.36 -10.13 4.81
CA ASN A 130 -1.55 -10.87 3.86
C ASN A 130 -0.62 -11.85 4.58
N ARG A 131 0.05 -11.46 5.67
CA ARG A 131 0.83 -12.39 6.50
C ARG A 131 -0.02 -13.54 7.04
N GLU A 132 -1.23 -13.23 7.49
CA GLU A 132 -2.26 -14.16 7.97
C GLU A 132 -2.62 -15.23 6.93
N ILE A 133 -2.73 -14.85 5.66
CA ILE A 133 -3.09 -15.77 4.56
C ILE A 133 -1.86 -16.46 3.97
N ASP A 134 -0.71 -15.81 3.98
CA ASP A 134 0.53 -16.29 3.36
C ASP A 134 1.06 -17.56 4.04
N TYR A 135 0.96 -17.66 5.37
CA TYR A 135 1.33 -18.88 6.10
C TYR A 135 0.56 -20.09 5.57
N ILE A 136 -0.79 -20.03 5.57
CA ILE A 136 -1.65 -21.14 5.15
C ILE A 136 -1.38 -21.50 3.70
N ARG A 137 -1.32 -20.50 2.81
CA ARG A 137 -1.06 -20.72 1.38
C ARG A 137 0.31 -21.34 1.13
N TYR A 138 1.35 -20.86 1.80
CA TYR A 138 2.71 -21.36 1.61
C TYR A 138 2.84 -22.82 2.09
N THR A 139 2.35 -23.11 3.29
CA THR A 139 2.45 -24.44 3.90
C THR A 139 1.56 -25.47 3.20
N THR A 140 0.32 -25.12 2.83
CA THR A 140 -0.54 -26.00 2.03
C THR A 140 0.07 -26.32 0.66
N ASN A 141 0.66 -25.33 -0.02
CA ASN A 141 1.35 -25.57 -1.30
C ASN A 141 2.55 -26.52 -1.13
N LYS A 142 3.39 -26.33 -0.10
CA LYS A 142 4.50 -27.24 0.22
C LYS A 142 4.01 -28.66 0.49
N LEU A 143 2.99 -28.82 1.33
CA LEU A 143 2.41 -30.13 1.62
C LEU A 143 1.79 -30.78 0.37
N ASN A 144 1.14 -30.01 -0.49
CA ASN A 144 0.57 -30.51 -1.74
C ASN A 144 1.67 -30.99 -2.71
N LEU A 145 2.81 -30.29 -2.77
CA LEU A 145 3.97 -30.78 -3.52
C LEU A 145 4.46 -32.12 -2.95
N LEU A 146 4.51 -32.26 -1.63
CA LEU A 146 4.86 -33.52 -0.99
C LEU A 146 3.87 -34.63 -1.35
N LEU A 147 2.56 -34.37 -1.41
CA LEU A 147 1.56 -35.39 -1.78
C LEU A 147 1.81 -36.03 -3.16
N ASN A 148 2.47 -35.31 -4.08
CA ASN A 148 2.82 -35.81 -5.40
C ASN A 148 4.10 -36.68 -5.43
N ILE A 149 4.85 -36.74 -4.32
CA ILE A 149 6.04 -37.57 -4.20
C ILE A 149 5.64 -39.00 -3.83
N LYS A 150 6.19 -40.00 -4.52
CA LYS A 150 5.97 -41.41 -4.21
C LYS A 150 6.56 -41.74 -2.83
N LYS A 151 5.77 -42.32 -1.94
CA LYS A 151 6.15 -42.67 -0.56
C LYS A 151 5.28 -43.79 0.01
N GLU A 152 5.55 -44.19 1.25
CA GLU A 152 4.71 -45.17 1.96
C GLU A 152 3.29 -44.63 2.21
N LYS A 153 2.29 -45.50 2.02
CA LYS A 153 0.86 -45.12 2.08
C LYS A 153 0.47 -44.50 3.43
N TYR A 154 1.10 -44.90 4.53
CA TYR A 154 0.78 -44.33 5.84
C TYR A 154 1.35 -42.91 6.00
N ILE A 155 2.58 -42.65 5.53
CA ILE A 155 3.16 -41.30 5.49
C ILE A 155 2.32 -40.38 4.60
N GLN A 156 1.88 -40.89 3.43
CA GLN A 156 1.01 -40.12 2.53
C GLN A 156 -0.29 -39.67 3.24
N LYS A 157 -0.99 -40.58 3.92
CA LYS A 157 -2.19 -40.24 4.69
C LYS A 157 -1.94 -39.22 5.80
N LYS A 158 -0.78 -39.29 6.46
CA LYS A 158 -0.42 -38.33 7.50
C LYS A 158 -0.17 -36.93 6.92
N ILE A 159 0.46 -36.84 5.75
CA ILE A 159 0.64 -35.56 5.04
C ILE A 159 -0.69 -35.00 4.54
N GLU A 160 -1.62 -35.85 4.07
CA GLU A 160 -2.99 -35.43 3.72
C GLU A 160 -3.69 -34.82 4.94
N ARG A 161 -3.58 -35.46 6.11
CA ARG A 161 -4.12 -34.92 7.36
C ARG A 161 -3.49 -33.58 7.75
N LEU A 162 -2.16 -33.44 7.63
CA LEU A 162 -1.49 -32.16 7.87
C LEU A 162 -2.00 -31.06 6.92
N TYR A 163 -2.19 -31.41 5.64
CA TYR A 163 -2.72 -30.49 4.65
C TYR A 163 -4.13 -30.02 5.06
N ASP A 164 -5.01 -30.95 5.41
CA ASP A 164 -6.38 -30.63 5.84
C ASP A 164 -6.41 -29.79 7.12
N LEU A 165 -5.53 -30.08 8.09
CA LEU A 165 -5.42 -29.32 9.34
C LEU A 165 -4.99 -27.88 9.10
N ILE A 166 -3.97 -27.65 8.27
CA ILE A 166 -3.52 -26.29 7.95
C ILE A 166 -4.56 -25.56 7.10
N ASN A 167 -5.14 -26.22 6.09
CA ASN A 167 -6.12 -25.61 5.21
C ASN A 167 -7.43 -25.25 5.94
N SER A 168 -7.75 -25.94 7.03
CA SER A 168 -8.90 -25.64 7.90
C SER A 168 -8.55 -24.76 9.12
N SER A 169 -7.28 -24.37 9.28
CA SER A 169 -6.85 -23.51 10.38
C SER A 169 -7.37 -22.08 10.21
N SER A 170 -7.53 -21.36 11.32
CA SER A 170 -7.96 -19.96 11.30
C SER A 170 -6.98 -19.10 10.50
N THR A 171 -7.49 -18.21 9.67
CA THR A 171 -6.65 -17.21 8.99
C THR A 171 -6.08 -16.17 9.96
N SER A 172 -6.66 -15.99 11.15
CA SER A 172 -6.16 -15.00 12.12
C SER A 172 -4.76 -15.34 12.64
N THR A 173 -3.91 -14.34 12.84
CA THR A 173 -2.57 -14.49 13.44
C THR A 173 -2.30 -13.40 14.48
N ASN A 174 -1.42 -13.71 15.43
CA ASN A 174 -0.89 -12.79 16.43
C ASN A 174 0.60 -13.09 16.66
N ASP A 175 1.30 -12.24 17.42
CA ASP A 175 2.76 -12.37 17.59
C ASP A 175 3.17 -13.74 18.17
N ASN A 176 2.32 -14.35 19.01
CA ASN A 176 2.58 -15.67 19.57
C ASN A 176 2.31 -16.78 18.54
N ALA A 177 1.22 -16.69 17.77
CA ALA A 177 0.90 -17.61 16.70
C ALA A 177 1.97 -17.58 15.59
N ASN A 178 2.45 -16.40 15.21
CA ASN A 178 3.49 -16.22 14.20
C ASN A 178 4.80 -16.97 14.53
N LYS A 179 5.17 -17.06 15.81
CA LYS A 179 6.32 -17.87 16.24
C LYS A 179 6.13 -19.35 15.89
N TYR A 180 4.94 -19.89 16.13
CA TYR A 180 4.62 -21.28 15.78
C TYR A 180 4.47 -21.46 14.27
N GLU A 181 3.95 -20.48 13.54
CA GLU A 181 3.89 -20.51 12.07
C GLU A 181 5.27 -20.66 11.44
N LEU A 182 6.28 -19.92 11.93
CA LEU A 182 7.67 -20.07 11.49
C LEU A 182 8.25 -21.45 11.82
N ILE A 183 8.01 -21.95 13.04
CA ILE A 183 8.46 -23.29 13.45
C ILE A 183 7.85 -24.36 12.55
N ILE A 184 6.55 -24.27 12.26
CA ILE A 184 5.84 -25.21 11.39
C ILE A 184 6.40 -25.17 9.97
N ILE A 185 6.71 -23.97 9.44
CA ILE A 185 7.35 -23.82 8.12
C ILE A 185 8.69 -24.56 8.09
N ASP A 186 9.55 -24.34 9.08
CA ASP A 186 10.87 -24.98 9.16
C ASP A 186 10.74 -26.50 9.29
N GLN A 187 9.78 -26.97 10.08
CA GLN A 187 9.50 -28.40 10.23
C GLN A 187 8.96 -29.05 8.94
N ILE A 188 8.15 -28.34 8.14
CA ILE A 188 7.68 -28.83 6.83
C ILE A 188 8.84 -28.93 5.84
N ILE A 189 9.80 -28.00 5.89
CA ILE A 189 11.03 -28.07 5.08
C ILE A 189 11.89 -29.28 5.49
N ALA A 190 12.02 -29.54 6.79
CA ALA A 190 12.71 -30.73 7.29
C ALA A 190 11.97 -32.02 6.90
N LEU A 191 10.64 -32.04 6.98
CA LEU A 191 9.81 -33.16 6.52
C LEU A 191 10.03 -33.46 5.04
N GLU A 192 10.12 -32.43 4.19
CA GLU A 192 10.45 -32.61 2.77
C GLU A 192 11.81 -33.30 2.58
N THR A 193 12.81 -32.89 3.37
CA THR A 193 14.16 -33.48 3.33
C THR A 193 14.11 -34.96 3.69
N TYR A 194 13.43 -35.32 4.80
CA TYR A 194 13.30 -36.72 5.22
C TYR A 194 12.53 -37.59 4.21
N ILE A 195 11.52 -37.03 3.54
CA ILE A 195 10.79 -37.75 2.48
C ILE A 195 11.69 -37.99 1.26
N GLN A 196 12.55 -37.03 0.91
CA GLN A 196 13.48 -37.18 -0.21
C GLN A 196 14.60 -38.19 0.09
N GLU A 197 14.99 -38.31 1.35
CA GLU A 197 16.00 -39.27 1.83
C GLU A 197 15.43 -40.67 2.15
N ASP A 198 14.13 -40.90 1.88
CA ASP A 198 13.39 -42.12 2.26
C ASP A 198 13.49 -42.46 3.77
N ASN A 199 13.72 -41.46 4.61
CA ASN A 199 13.82 -41.59 6.06
C ASN A 199 12.44 -41.43 6.72
N PHE A 200 11.62 -42.48 6.62
CA PHE A 200 10.23 -42.43 7.07
C PHE A 200 10.06 -42.44 8.59
N LEU A 201 11.04 -42.88 9.37
CA LEU A 201 11.00 -42.84 10.84
C LEU A 201 11.07 -41.38 11.34
N ASP A 202 12.04 -40.63 10.84
CA ASP A 202 12.20 -39.22 11.22
C ASP A 202 11.09 -38.36 10.61
N ALA A 203 10.60 -38.71 9.42
CA ALA A 203 9.40 -38.12 8.84
C ALA A 203 8.16 -38.31 9.73
N ASP A 204 7.98 -39.50 10.32
CA ASP A 204 6.85 -39.77 11.22
C ASP A 204 6.94 -38.94 12.51
N SER A 205 8.13 -38.85 13.08
CA SER A 205 8.40 -38.06 14.29
C SER A 205 8.11 -36.58 14.06
N ILE A 206 8.62 -36.00 12.97
CA ILE A 206 8.44 -34.58 12.70
C ILE A 206 6.98 -34.24 12.35
N ILE A 207 6.24 -35.16 11.71
CA ILE A 207 4.80 -34.99 11.48
C ILE A 207 4.04 -34.80 12.80
N LEU A 208 4.35 -35.61 13.82
CA LEU A 208 3.70 -35.51 15.14
C LEU A 208 4.01 -34.17 15.81
N GLU A 209 5.25 -33.68 15.67
CA GLU A 209 5.61 -32.36 16.19
C GLU A 209 4.88 -31.23 15.44
N ILE A 210 4.74 -31.34 14.13
CA ILE A 210 3.98 -30.38 13.31
C ILE A 210 2.51 -30.36 13.77
N GLU A 211 1.87 -31.52 13.94
CA GLU A 211 0.49 -31.62 14.42
C GLU A 211 0.32 -30.89 15.76
N LYS A 212 1.23 -31.13 16.71
CA LYS A 212 1.22 -30.46 18.03
C LYS A 212 1.38 -28.94 17.90
N ASN A 213 2.28 -28.47 17.05
CA ASN A 213 2.50 -27.04 16.87
C ASN A 213 1.31 -26.36 16.18
N ILE A 214 0.63 -27.04 15.26
CA ILE A 214 -0.63 -26.56 14.65
C ILE A 214 -1.71 -26.40 15.72
N GLU A 215 -1.86 -27.37 16.62
CA GLU A 215 -2.84 -27.28 17.71
C GLU A 215 -2.56 -26.10 18.65
N ILE A 216 -1.30 -25.91 19.07
CA ILE A 216 -0.89 -24.77 19.91
C ILE A 216 -1.13 -23.45 19.19
N ARG A 217 -0.76 -23.36 17.91
CA ARG A 217 -1.02 -22.17 17.09
C ARG A 217 -2.51 -21.87 17.06
N ASN A 218 -3.34 -22.88 16.81
CA ASN A 218 -4.79 -22.71 16.70
C ASN A 218 -5.44 -22.30 18.03
N SER A 219 -4.96 -22.79 19.18
CA SER A 219 -5.46 -22.33 20.48
C SER A 219 -5.13 -20.85 20.72
N LEU A 220 -3.92 -20.40 20.37
CA LEU A 220 -3.50 -19.00 20.51
C LEU A 220 -4.30 -18.02 19.65
N THR A 221 -4.90 -18.50 18.57
CA THR A 221 -5.74 -17.69 17.68
C THR A 221 -7.23 -17.64 18.08
N LYS A 222 -7.68 -18.54 18.96
CA LYS A 222 -9.07 -18.61 19.43
C LYS A 222 -9.36 -17.69 20.63
N GLU A 223 -8.35 -17.28 21.38
CA GLU A 223 -8.51 -16.48 22.62
C GLU A 223 -8.76 -14.97 22.38
N VAL A 224 -8.93 -14.52 21.14
CA VAL A 224 -9.18 -13.10 20.82
C VAL A 224 -10.64 -12.91 20.39
N TYR A 225 -11.57 -12.98 21.36
CA TYR A 225 -12.95 -12.49 21.22
C TYR A 225 -13.39 -11.76 22.47
#